data_AF-A0A511Z0A9-F1
#
_entry.id   AF-A0A511Z0A9-F1
#
_cell.length_a   1.000
_cell.length_b   1.000
_cell.length_c   1.000
_cell.angle_alpha   90.00
_cell.angle_beta   90.00
_cell.angle_gamma   90.00
#
_symmetry.space_group_name_H-M   'P 1'
#
loop_
_entity.id
_entity.type
_entity.pdbx_description
1 polymer ?
#
loop_
_entity_poly.entity_id
_entity_poly.type
_entity_poly.pdbx_seq_one_letter_code
_entity_poly.pdbx_strand_id
1 'polypeptide(L)'
;MAGEITAADGALKAGADAIGQSRAELKGELSKLEGKLAEIGSKWQGQGAVAFNQLMVRWREDATKIVDALNEFEANLVDSQKTYTASDESEASTFAKFNRF
;
A
#
# COMPACT_ATOMS: atom_id res chain seq x y z
N MET A 1 11.56 2.14 26.63
CA MET A 1 10.95 0.79 26.55
C MET A 1 9.43 0.92 26.33
N ALA A 2 8.54 0.76 27.31
CA ALA A 2 7.08 0.72 27.04
C ALA A 2 6.49 1.94 26.29
N GLY A 3 6.82 3.18 26.67
CA GLY A 3 6.29 4.37 25.99
C GLY A 3 6.85 4.62 24.58
N GLU A 4 8.01 4.05 24.27
CA GLU A 4 8.65 4.15 22.94
C GLU A 4 7.99 3.18 21.95
N ILE A 5 7.53 2.02 22.46
CA ILE A 5 6.81 0.99 21.69
C ILE A 5 5.41 1.47 21.34
N THR A 6 4.67 2.04 22.30
CA THR A 6 3.35 2.63 22.01
C THR A 6 3.43 3.74 20.97
N ALA A 7 4.50 4.55 21.00
CA ALA A 7 4.74 5.58 20.00
C ALA A 7 5.07 5.00 18.62
N ALA A 8 5.90 3.95 18.56
CA ALA A 8 6.23 3.25 17.32
C ALA A 8 5.01 2.54 16.69
N ASP A 9 4.20 1.84 17.49
CA ASP A 9 2.97 1.19 17.04
C ASP A 9 1.96 2.21 16.49
N GLY A 10 1.80 3.34 17.18
CA GLY A 10 0.97 4.45 16.72
C GLY A 10 1.45 5.04 15.39
N ALA A 11 2.77 5.20 15.23
CA ALA A 11 3.36 5.71 13.99
C ALA A 11 3.23 4.73 12.82
N LEU A 12 3.43 3.42 13.05
CA LEU A 12 3.27 2.37 12.04
C LEU A 12 1.82 2.30 11.56
N LYS A 13 0.85 2.32 12.49
CA LYS A 13 -0.56 2.34 12.15
C LYS A 13 -0.95 3.59 11.35
N ALA A 14 -0.51 4.77 11.78
CA ALA A 14 -0.77 6.02 11.07
C ALA A 14 -0.16 6.00 9.65
N GLY A 15 1.03 5.41 9.50
CA GLY A 15 1.67 5.20 8.20
C GLY A 15 0.85 4.30 7.28
N ALA A 16 0.40 3.14 7.79
CA ALA A 16 -0.46 2.21 7.05
C ALA A 16 -1.75 2.89 6.59
N ASP A 17 -2.44 3.59 7.50
CA ASP A 17 -3.69 4.31 7.19
C ASP A 17 -3.44 5.39 6.09
N ALA A 18 -2.33 6.13 6.16
CA ALA A 18 -1.96 7.15 5.16
C ALA A 18 -1.65 6.55 3.77
N ILE A 19 -1.00 5.37 3.72
CA ILE A 19 -0.74 4.64 2.47
C ILE A 19 -2.06 4.12 1.90
N GLY A 20 -2.95 3.58 2.75
CA GLY A 20 -4.27 3.13 2.34
C GLY A 20 -5.08 4.25 1.66
N GLN A 21 -5.05 5.46 2.24
CA GLN A 21 -5.66 6.65 1.64
C GLN A 21 -4.98 7.04 0.32
N SER A 22 -3.65 7.16 0.31
CA SER A 22 -2.87 7.53 -0.89
C SER A 22 -3.10 6.56 -2.05
N ARG A 23 -3.23 5.27 -1.75
CA ARG A 23 -3.57 4.22 -2.74
C ARG A 23 -4.97 4.43 -3.31
N ALA A 24 -5.96 4.76 -2.48
CA ALA A 24 -7.32 5.01 -2.94
C ALA A 24 -7.38 6.24 -3.86
N GLU A 25 -6.69 7.31 -3.48
CA GLU A 25 -6.53 8.52 -4.30
C GLU A 25 -5.85 8.20 -5.64
N LEU A 26 -4.73 7.45 -5.60
CA LEU A 26 -4.00 7.03 -6.79
C LEU A 26 -4.87 6.19 -7.73
N LYS A 27 -5.64 5.22 -7.21
CA LYS A 27 -6.60 4.45 -8.03
C LYS A 27 -7.60 5.36 -8.74
N GLY A 28 -8.09 6.38 -8.04
CA GLY A 28 -8.98 7.39 -8.62
C GLY A 28 -8.32 8.15 -9.77
N GLU A 29 -7.10 8.65 -9.56
CA GLU A 29 -6.36 9.38 -10.60
C GLU A 29 -5.99 8.50 -11.80
N LEU A 30 -5.58 7.24 -11.56
CA LEU A 30 -5.31 6.28 -12.63
C LEU A 30 -6.56 6.02 -13.47
N SER A 31 -7.72 5.85 -12.84
CA SER A 31 -9.00 5.64 -13.54
C SER A 31 -9.43 6.88 -14.34
N LYS A 32 -9.22 8.08 -13.79
CA LYS A 32 -9.49 9.34 -14.51
C LYS A 32 -8.61 9.48 -15.74
N LEU A 33 -7.31 9.16 -15.63
CA LEU A 33 -6.38 9.24 -16.73
C LEU A 33 -6.67 8.16 -17.80
N GLU A 34 -7.05 6.95 -17.39
CA GLU A 34 -7.54 5.92 -18.32
C GLU A 34 -8.73 6.41 -19.14
N GLY A 35 -9.71 7.06 -18.49
CA GLY A 35 -10.88 7.64 -19.17
C GLY A 35 -10.50 8.71 -20.20
N LYS A 36 -9.57 9.62 -19.84
CA LYS A 36 -9.06 10.64 -20.77
C LYS A 36 -8.32 10.02 -21.96
N LEU A 37 -7.52 8.98 -21.71
CA LEU A 37 -6.83 8.24 -22.77
C LEU A 37 -7.84 7.57 -23.72
N ALA A 38 -8.89 6.93 -23.18
CA ALA A 38 -9.95 6.30 -23.97
C ALA A 38 -10.72 7.30 -24.85
N GLU A 39 -11.02 8.49 -24.33
CA GLU A 39 -11.67 9.57 -25.10
C GLU A 39 -10.82 9.98 -26.31
N ILE A 40 -9.52 10.19 -26.11
CA ILE A 40 -8.59 10.55 -27.18
C ILE A 40 -8.43 9.40 -28.18
N GLY A 41 -8.26 8.17 -27.67
CA GLY A 41 -8.07 6.96 -28.47
C GLY A 41 -9.26 6.62 -29.36
N SER A 42 -10.49 7.02 -28.97
CA SER A 42 -11.69 6.86 -29.80
C SER A 42 -11.58 7.55 -31.17
N LYS A 43 -10.69 8.53 -31.31
CA LYS A 43 -10.43 9.24 -32.57
C LYS A 43 -9.42 8.52 -33.47
N TRP A 44 -8.64 7.57 -32.95
CA TRP A 44 -7.63 6.87 -33.72
C TRP A 44 -8.24 5.66 -34.42
N GLN A 45 -8.04 5.60 -35.74
CA GLN A 45 -8.50 4.51 -36.59
C GLN A 45 -7.31 3.86 -37.33
N GLY A 46 -7.49 2.65 -37.85
CA GLY A 46 -6.44 1.92 -38.56
C GLY A 46 -5.25 1.56 -37.66
N GLN A 47 -4.02 1.78 -38.12
CA GLN A 47 -2.81 1.41 -37.38
C GLN A 47 -2.67 2.15 -36.04
N GLY A 48 -3.20 3.37 -35.92
CA GLY A 48 -3.22 4.12 -34.65
C GLY A 48 -4.07 3.45 -33.58
N ALA A 49 -5.15 2.76 -33.95
CA ALA A 49 -5.98 2.01 -33.01
C ALA A 49 -5.23 0.81 -32.42
N VAL A 50 -4.36 0.16 -33.20
CA VAL A 50 -3.54 -0.97 -32.72
C VAL A 50 -2.53 -0.49 -31.68
N ALA A 51 -1.81 0.59 -31.97
CA ALA A 51 -0.87 1.20 -31.03
C ALA A 51 -1.58 1.69 -29.75
N PHE A 52 -2.77 2.26 -29.88
CA PHE A 52 -3.59 2.66 -28.73
C PHE A 52 -3.95 1.47 -27.84
N ASN A 53 -4.42 0.37 -28.42
CA ASN A 53 -4.78 -0.82 -27.65
C ASN A 53 -3.58 -1.37 -26.87
N GLN A 54 -2.39 -1.38 -27.48
CA GLN A 54 -1.15 -1.78 -26.80
C GLN A 54 -0.81 -0.83 -25.64
N LEU A 55 -0.94 0.48 -25.85
CA LEU A 55 -0.76 1.48 -24.80
C LEU A 55 -1.73 1.23 -23.63
N MET A 56 -3.01 0.96 -23.91
CA MET A 56 -4.03 0.73 -22.87
C MET A 56 -3.81 -0.58 -22.10
N VAL A 57 -3.26 -1.62 -22.73
CA VAL A 57 -2.83 -2.83 -22.02
C VAL A 57 -1.71 -2.48 -21.05
N ARG A 58 -0.65 -1.83 -21.54
CA ARG A 58 0.50 -1.45 -20.71
C ARG A 58 0.13 -0.49 -19.58
N TRP A 59 -0.75 0.47 -19.86
CA TRP A 59 -1.31 1.39 -18.88
C TRP A 59 -1.93 0.65 -17.70
N ARG A 60 -2.81 -0.32 -17.98
CA ARG A 60 -3.48 -1.12 -16.95
C ARG A 60 -2.52 -2.01 -16.17
N GLU A 61 -1.55 -2.61 -16.86
CA GLU A 61 -0.49 -3.39 -16.20
C GLU A 61 0.33 -2.54 -15.23
N ASP A 62 0.80 -1.38 -15.68
CA ASP A 62 1.64 -0.50 -14.86
C ASP A 62 0.84 0.13 -13.71
N ALA A 63 -0.41 0.52 -13.95
CA ALA A 63 -1.34 0.96 -12.91
C ALA A 63 -1.55 -0.11 -11.81
N THR A 64 -1.73 -1.37 -12.22
CA THR A 64 -1.91 -2.50 -11.29
C THR A 64 -0.66 -2.72 -10.46
N LYS A 65 0.54 -2.71 -11.08
CA LYS A 65 1.81 -2.88 -10.37
C LYS A 65 2.00 -1.83 -9.27
N ILE A 66 1.68 -0.57 -9.53
CA ILE A 66 1.85 0.50 -8.53
C ILE A 66 0.87 0.31 -7.37
N VAL A 67 -0.40 0.00 -7.68
CA VAL A 67 -1.41 -0.28 -6.66
C VAL A 67 -1.01 -1.47 -5.78
N ASP A 68 -0.50 -2.53 -6.39
CA ASP A 68 -0.08 -3.74 -5.67
C ASP A 68 1.15 -3.49 -4.81
N ALA A 69 2.12 -2.70 -5.27
CA ALA A 69 3.26 -2.29 -4.45
C ALA A 69 2.80 -1.50 -3.21
N LEU A 70 1.79 -0.63 -3.33
CA LEU A 70 1.22 0.08 -2.19
C LEU A 70 0.44 -0.87 -1.24
N ASN A 71 -0.26 -1.87 -1.79
CA ASN A 71 -0.90 -2.92 -0.98
C ASN A 71 0.12 -3.70 -0.16
N GLU A 72 1.20 -4.14 -0.79
CA GLU A 72 2.27 -4.89 -0.15
C GLU A 72 2.97 -4.05 0.91
N PHE A 73 3.23 -2.77 0.61
CA PHE A 73 3.85 -1.86 1.56
C PHE A 73 2.98 -1.62 2.81
N GLU A 74 1.68 -1.41 2.65
CA GLU A 74 0.74 -1.32 3.78
C GLU A 74 0.72 -2.62 4.60
N ALA A 75 0.64 -3.79 3.94
CA ALA A 75 0.65 -5.08 4.62
C ALA A 75 1.94 -5.29 5.43
N ASN A 76 3.09 -4.95 4.86
CA ASN A 76 4.39 -5.04 5.53
C ASN A 76 4.46 -4.14 6.78
N LEU A 77 3.85 -2.95 6.77
CA LEU A 77 3.77 -2.08 7.95
C LEU A 77 2.89 -2.68 9.04
N VAL A 78 1.73 -3.23 8.68
CA VAL A 78 0.82 -3.88 9.63
C VAL A 78 1.46 -5.13 10.24
N ASP A 79 2.18 -5.93 9.46
CA ASP A 79 2.86 -7.12 9.96
C ASP A 79 4.09 -6.77 10.82
N SER A 80 4.80 -5.68 10.48
CA SER A 80 5.85 -5.13 11.34
C SER A 80 5.28 -4.73 12.70
N GLN A 81 4.13 -4.03 12.72
CA GLN A 81 3.44 -3.66 13.97
C GLN A 81 3.13 -4.90 14.82
N LYS A 82 2.49 -5.93 14.24
CA LYS A 82 2.18 -7.18 14.97
C LYS A 82 3.43 -7.84 15.56
N THR A 83 4.52 -7.83 14.80
CA THR A 83 5.79 -8.43 15.24
C THR A 83 6.38 -7.66 16.42
N TYR A 84 6.36 -6.33 16.38
CA TYR A 84 6.79 -5.48 17.50
C TYR A 84 5.96 -5.74 18.77
N THR A 85 4.63 -5.74 18.65
CA THR A 85 3.73 -5.99 19.79
C THR A 85 3.93 -7.40 20.38
N ALA A 86 4.08 -8.43 19.54
CA ALA A 86 4.27 -9.81 20.00
C ALA A 86 5.64 -10.03 20.68
N SER A 87 6.70 -9.40 20.17
CA SER A 87 8.02 -9.46 20.79
C SER A 87 8.01 -8.82 22.18
N ASP A 88 7.31 -7.68 22.33
CA ASP A 88 7.18 -6.99 23.62
C ASP A 88 6.40 -7.80 24.65
N GLU A 89 5.25 -8.39 24.28
CA GLU A 89 4.46 -9.21 25.20
C GLU A 89 5.25 -10.42 25.72
N SER A 90 6.11 -11.00 24.87
CA SER A 90 7.03 -12.07 25.24
C SER A 90 8.12 -11.60 26.23
N GLU A 91 8.72 -10.44 26.00
CA GLU A 91 9.72 -9.87 26.91
C GLU A 91 9.11 -9.47 28.26
N ALA A 92 7.95 -8.81 28.26
CA ALA A 92 7.21 -8.46 29.46
C ALA A 92 6.83 -9.69 30.28
N SER A 93 6.36 -10.75 29.61
CA SER A 93 6.03 -12.04 30.23
C SER A 93 7.26 -12.71 30.85
N THR A 94 8.42 -12.60 30.20
CA THR A 94 9.69 -13.14 30.69
C THR A 94 10.19 -12.36 31.91
N PHE A 95 10.15 -11.03 31.86
CA PHE A 95 10.52 -10.17 32.98
C PHE A 95 9.61 -10.37 34.20
N ALA A 96 8.29 -10.49 33.98
CA ALA A 96 7.33 -10.78 35.03
C ALA A 96 7.55 -12.15 35.71
N LYS A 97 8.12 -13.13 34.99
CA LYS A 97 8.52 -14.43 35.58
C LYS A 97 9.80 -14.31 36.41
N PHE A 98 10.78 -13.52 35.97
CA PHE A 98 12.01 -13.28 36.72
C PHE A 98 11.77 -12.53 38.03
N ASN A 99 10.88 -11.53 38.03
CA ASN A 99 10.59 -10.71 39.21
C ASN A 99 9.65 -11.39 40.24
N ARG A 100 9.37 -12.69 40.07
CA ARG A 100 8.48 -13.49 40.93
C ARG A 100 9.22 -14.48 41.84
N PHE A 101 10.55 -14.43 41.81
CA PHE A 101 11.47 -15.07 42.77
C PHE A 101 12.15 -13.98 43.60
#